data_AF-A0A966P7Q0-F1
#
_entry.id   AF-A0A966P7Q0-F1
#
_cell.length_a   1.000
_cell.length_b   1.000
_cell.length_c   1.000
_cell.angle_alpha   90.00
_cell.angle_beta   90.00
_cell.angle_gamma   90.00
#
_symmetry.space_group_name_H-M   'P 1'
#
loop_
_entity.id
_entity.type
_entity.pdbx_description
1 polymer ?
#
loop_
_entity_poly.entity_id
_entity_poly.type
_entity_poly.pdbx_seq_one_letter_code
_entity_poly.pdbx_strand_id
1 'polypeptide(L)'
;AIQLLSLRNEVIDQSLFDTRFGTLQGKIAGVTMALHLMETVSLGQISSSRKKELLESAATRVNVGGIIGYATCSPHIAETKMQVNDFLKRHPNFNRLKIGPRGDNDGDLQLWTFRDGTDCMYLSLLERQS
;
A
#
# COMPACT_ATOMS: atom_id res chain seq x y z
N ALA A 1 -19.84 31.52 -0.07
CA ALA A 1 -19.14 31.24 -1.35
C ALA A 1 -17.91 30.35 -1.16
N ILE A 2 -16.95 30.71 -0.28
CA ILE A 2 -15.69 29.95 -0.06
C ILE A 2 -15.93 28.53 0.50
N GLN A 3 -16.88 28.37 1.43
CA GLN A 3 -17.19 27.08 2.06
C GLN A 3 -17.75 26.03 1.08
N LEU A 4 -18.55 26.49 0.10
CA LEU A 4 -19.09 25.64 -0.97
C LEU A 4 -18.01 25.19 -1.96
N LEU A 5 -16.99 26.01 -2.19
CA LEU A 5 -15.84 25.66 -3.04
C LEU A 5 -14.93 24.64 -2.34
N SER A 6 -14.75 24.74 -1.03
CA SER A 6 -13.97 23.77 -0.23
C SER A 6 -14.62 22.39 -0.24
N LEU A 7 -15.93 22.33 0.03
CA LEU A 7 -16.70 21.07 0.00
C LEU A 7 -16.66 20.43 -1.40
N ARG A 8 -16.75 21.23 -2.46
CA ARG A 8 -16.67 20.71 -3.83
C ARG A 8 -15.28 20.17 -4.15
N ASN A 9 -14.21 20.79 -3.66
CA ASN A 9 -12.85 20.30 -3.85
C ASN A 9 -12.61 18.98 -3.11
N GLU A 10 -13.09 18.86 -1.86
CA GLU A 10 -13.01 17.60 -1.10
C GLU A 10 -13.76 16.45 -1.81
N VAL A 11 -14.96 16.72 -2.34
CA VAL A 11 -15.74 15.73 -3.10
C VAL A 11 -15.02 15.31 -4.39
N ILE A 12 -14.36 16.25 -5.07
CA ILE A 12 -13.58 15.96 -6.28
C ILE A 12 -12.32 15.16 -5.95
N ASP A 13 -11.60 15.50 -4.89
CA ASP A 13 -10.42 14.76 -4.44
C ASP A 13 -10.80 13.34 -4.00
N GLN A 14 -11.95 13.17 -3.36
CA GLN A 14 -12.48 11.88 -2.97
C GLN A 14 -12.91 11.07 -4.19
N SER A 15 -13.56 11.68 -5.18
CA SER A 15 -13.92 11.02 -6.44
C SER A 15 -12.69 10.62 -7.28
N LEU A 16 -11.65 11.48 -7.32
CA LEU A 16 -10.38 11.18 -7.97
C LEU A 16 -9.64 10.05 -7.24
N PHE A 17 -9.70 10.03 -5.90
CA PHE A 17 -9.19 8.95 -5.08
C PHE A 17 -9.94 7.65 -5.39
N ASP A 18 -11.27 7.63 -5.30
CA ASP A 18 -12.09 6.44 -5.54
C ASP A 18 -11.95 5.92 -6.97
N THR A 19 -11.79 6.81 -7.96
CA THR A 19 -11.57 6.39 -9.35
C THR A 19 -10.18 5.79 -9.54
N ARG A 20 -9.12 6.46 -9.04
CA ARG A 20 -7.73 5.99 -9.19
C ARG A 20 -7.45 4.76 -8.35
N PHE A 21 -7.86 4.78 -7.08
CA PHE A 21 -7.64 3.70 -6.14
C PHE A 21 -8.71 2.62 -6.20
N GLY A 22 -9.93 2.87 -6.69
CA GLY A 22 -10.89 1.80 -7.00
C GLY A 22 -10.44 0.96 -8.19
N THR A 23 -9.90 1.59 -9.24
CA THR A 23 -9.23 0.85 -10.32
C THR A 23 -7.89 0.26 -9.88
N LEU A 24 -7.12 0.92 -9.00
CA LEU A 24 -5.91 0.35 -8.40
C LEU A 24 -6.25 -0.83 -7.47
N GLN A 25 -7.35 -0.79 -6.73
CA GLN A 25 -7.83 -1.85 -5.86
C GLN A 25 -8.31 -3.04 -6.69
N GLY A 26 -8.97 -2.81 -7.82
CA GLY A 26 -9.27 -3.86 -8.79
C GLY A 26 -8.00 -4.48 -9.39
N LYS A 27 -7.00 -3.66 -9.75
CA LYS A 27 -5.71 -4.12 -10.27
C LYS A 27 -4.85 -4.80 -9.21
N ILE A 28 -4.82 -4.30 -7.98
CA ILE A 28 -4.10 -4.86 -6.84
C ILE A 28 -4.81 -6.13 -6.40
N ALA A 29 -6.13 -6.16 -6.25
CA ALA A 29 -6.86 -7.40 -5.99
C ALA A 29 -6.61 -8.43 -7.11
N GLY A 30 -6.56 -8.00 -8.37
CA GLY A 30 -6.21 -8.85 -9.51
C GLY A 30 -4.76 -9.34 -9.49
N VAL A 31 -3.79 -8.48 -9.16
CA VAL A 31 -2.36 -8.82 -9.06
C VAL A 31 -2.09 -9.66 -7.81
N THR A 32 -2.69 -9.34 -6.67
CA THR A 32 -2.69 -10.11 -5.43
C THR A 32 -3.35 -11.46 -5.65
N MET A 33 -4.50 -11.54 -6.35
CA MET A 33 -5.11 -12.82 -6.73
C MET A 33 -4.23 -13.60 -7.70
N ALA A 34 -3.61 -12.96 -8.69
CA ALA A 34 -2.70 -13.64 -9.62
C ALA A 34 -1.44 -14.17 -8.92
N LEU A 35 -0.91 -13.40 -7.95
CA LEU A 35 0.19 -13.83 -7.08
C LEU A 35 -0.27 -14.97 -6.16
N HIS A 36 -1.52 -14.94 -5.69
CA HIS A 36 -2.11 -15.98 -4.85
C HIS A 36 -2.45 -17.26 -5.64
N LEU A 37 -2.81 -17.15 -6.91
CA LEU A 37 -3.09 -18.26 -7.81
C LEU A 37 -1.81 -18.95 -8.32
N MET A 38 -0.65 -18.30 -8.22
CA MET A 38 0.65 -18.90 -8.57
C MET A 38 1.33 -19.65 -7.41
N GLU A 39 0.87 -19.51 -6.17
CA GLU A 39 1.38 -20.27 -5.02
C GLU A 39 0.22 -20.83 -4.19
N THR A 40 -0.36 -21.95 -4.64
CA THR A 40 -1.31 -22.74 -3.86
C THR A 40 -0.64 -23.35 -2.63
N VAL A 41 -0.45 -22.56 -1.56
CA VAL A 41 -0.20 -23.06 -0.20
C VAL A 41 -0.90 -22.15 0.81
N SER A 42 -2.04 -22.65 1.32
CA SER A 42 -2.78 -22.26 2.53
C SER A 42 -3.07 -20.77 2.81
N LEU A 43 -4.37 -20.45 2.70
CA LEU A 43 -5.07 -19.27 3.23
C LEU A 43 -5.11 -19.21 4.77
N GLY A 44 -3.95 -19.21 5.42
CA GLY A 44 -3.86 -19.05 6.87
C GLY A 44 -2.49 -18.55 7.28
N GLN A 45 -2.40 -17.24 7.57
CA GLN A 45 -1.23 -16.60 8.18
C GLN A 45 0.08 -16.78 7.39
N ILE A 46 0.25 -16.04 6.29
CA ILE A 46 1.59 -15.86 5.71
C ILE A 46 2.46 -15.22 6.81
N SER A 47 3.48 -15.94 7.28
CA SER A 47 4.35 -15.45 8.36
C SER A 47 5.02 -14.12 7.97
N SER A 48 5.29 -13.25 8.94
CA SER A 48 5.99 -11.98 8.69
C SER A 48 7.35 -12.19 8.01
N SER A 49 8.01 -13.32 8.28
CA SER A 49 9.24 -13.73 7.59
C SER A 49 9.03 -13.93 6.09
N ARG A 50 7.95 -14.58 5.67
CA ARG A 50 7.64 -14.80 4.25
C ARG A 50 7.28 -13.49 3.54
N LYS A 51 6.56 -12.59 4.20
CA LYS A 51 6.28 -11.25 3.66
C LYS A 51 7.57 -10.46 3.40
N LYS A 52 8.54 -10.57 4.31
CA LYS A 52 9.88 -10.00 4.16
C LYS A 52 10.58 -10.58 2.94
N GLU A 53 10.66 -11.90 2.81
CA GLU A 53 11.31 -12.58 1.67
C GLU A 53 10.74 -12.14 0.32
N LEU A 54 9.41 -12.05 0.22
CA LEU A 54 8.74 -11.58 -1.00
C LEU A 54 9.09 -10.12 -1.32
N LEU A 55 9.13 -9.26 -0.30
CA LEU A 55 9.50 -7.86 -0.46
C LEU A 55 10.98 -7.70 -0.89
N GLU A 56 11.88 -8.50 -0.34
CA GLU A 56 13.28 -8.56 -0.77
C GLU A 56 13.41 -9.02 -2.24
N SER A 57 12.70 -10.08 -2.59
CA SER A 57 12.70 -10.60 -3.97
C SER A 57 12.20 -9.54 -4.95
N ALA A 58 11.12 -8.82 -4.61
CA ALA A 58 10.61 -7.73 -5.42
C ALA A 58 11.62 -6.60 -5.62
N ALA A 59 12.37 -6.24 -4.57
CA ALA A 59 13.40 -5.19 -4.62
C ALA A 59 14.53 -5.50 -5.61
N THR A 60 14.90 -6.78 -5.76
CA THR A 60 15.92 -7.20 -6.73
C THR A 60 15.46 -7.10 -8.19
N ARG A 61 14.14 -7.10 -8.43
CA ARG A 61 13.54 -7.19 -9.77
C ARG A 61 13.00 -5.86 -10.29
N VAL A 62 12.77 -4.89 -9.41
CA VAL A 62 12.22 -3.59 -9.81
C VAL A 62 13.33 -2.72 -10.42
N ASN A 63 13.05 -2.11 -11.56
CA ASN A 63 13.96 -1.16 -12.21
C ASN A 63 14.00 0.17 -11.45
N VAL A 64 15.01 1.00 -11.71
CA VAL A 64 15.03 2.40 -11.25
C VAL A 64 13.80 3.14 -11.78
N GLY A 65 13.14 3.92 -10.93
CA GLY A 65 11.84 4.55 -11.16
C GLY A 65 10.64 3.60 -11.01
N GLY A 66 10.86 2.32 -10.73
CA GLY A 66 9.78 1.36 -10.50
C GLY A 66 9.25 1.42 -9.06
N ILE A 67 7.97 1.07 -8.89
CA ILE A 67 7.24 1.18 -7.62
C ILE A 67 6.84 -0.21 -7.13
N ILE A 68 7.08 -0.49 -5.85
CA ILE A 68 6.58 -1.64 -5.12
C ILE A 68 5.43 -1.21 -4.22
N GLY A 69 4.28 -1.87 -4.33
CA GLY A 69 3.16 -1.72 -3.41
C GLY A 69 3.18 -2.80 -2.34
N TYR A 70 3.45 -2.44 -1.09
CA TYR A 70 3.36 -3.36 0.04
C TYR A 70 2.01 -3.20 0.73
N ALA A 71 1.19 -4.26 0.73
CA ALA A 71 -0.13 -4.25 1.34
C ALA A 71 -0.36 -5.43 2.29
N THR A 72 -1.10 -5.21 3.37
CA THR A 72 -1.51 -6.26 4.32
C THR A 72 -2.89 -5.94 4.89
N CYS A 73 -3.67 -6.96 5.23
CA CYS A 73 -4.93 -6.82 5.98
C CYS A 73 -4.74 -6.90 7.50
N SER A 74 -3.50 -7.05 7.96
CA SER A 74 -3.18 -7.09 9.39
C SER A 74 -3.04 -5.68 9.97
N PRO A 75 -3.67 -5.37 11.12
CA PRO A 75 -3.42 -4.12 11.85
C PRO A 75 -2.15 -4.17 12.70
N HIS A 76 -1.46 -5.32 12.81
CA HIS A 76 -0.30 -5.46 13.68
C HIS A 76 0.88 -4.65 13.13
N ILE A 77 1.45 -3.79 13.98
CA ILE A 77 2.53 -2.88 13.58
C ILE A 77 3.77 -3.59 13.01
N ALA A 78 4.02 -4.82 13.47
CA ALA A 78 5.10 -5.69 12.99
C ALA A 78 4.93 -6.06 11.49
N GLU A 79 3.69 -6.04 10.99
CA GLU A 79 3.33 -6.39 9.62
C GLU A 79 3.03 -5.18 8.75
N THR A 80 3.09 -3.95 9.30
CA THR A 80 2.81 -2.72 8.58
C THR A 80 4.06 -1.84 8.51
N LYS A 81 4.08 -0.73 9.26
CA LYS A 81 5.15 0.27 9.24
C LYS A 81 6.49 -0.30 9.64
N MET A 82 6.54 -1.22 10.60
CA MET A 82 7.81 -1.83 11.03
C MET A 82 8.49 -2.56 9.87
N GLN A 83 7.72 -3.36 9.11
CA GLN A 83 8.22 -4.10 7.95
C GLN A 83 8.78 -3.15 6.88
N VAL A 84 8.06 -2.06 6.59
CA VAL A 84 8.47 -1.08 5.59
C VAL A 84 9.69 -0.27 6.05
N ASN A 85 9.72 0.14 7.31
CA ASN A 85 10.86 0.87 7.88
C ASN A 85 12.13 0.00 7.87
N ASP A 86 12.01 -1.28 8.21
CA ASP A 86 13.12 -2.23 8.17
C ASP A 86 13.58 -2.55 6.75
N PHE A 87 12.68 -2.47 5.77
CA PHE A 87 13.03 -2.54 4.36
C PHE A 87 13.83 -1.30 3.92
N LEU A 88 13.31 -0.10 4.17
CA LEU A 88 13.97 1.17 3.78
C LEU A 88 15.35 1.34 4.43
N LYS A 89 15.53 0.87 5.67
CA LYS A 89 16.85 0.85 6.33
C LYS A 89 17.87 -0.04 5.61
N ARG A 90 17.43 -1.14 4.99
CA ARG A 90 18.29 -2.09 4.28
C ARG A 90 18.47 -1.76 2.81
N HIS A 91 17.52 -1.01 2.23
CA HIS A 91 17.48 -0.61 0.84
C HIS A 91 17.45 0.92 0.73
N PRO A 92 18.58 1.61 0.98
CA PRO A 92 18.64 3.09 1.00
C PRO A 92 18.39 3.73 -0.37
N ASN A 93 18.41 2.94 -1.44
CA ASN A 93 18.04 3.35 -2.79
C ASN A 93 16.53 3.36 -3.02
N PHE A 94 15.71 3.00 -2.03
CA PHE A 94 14.27 3.15 -2.10
C PHE A 94 13.80 4.34 -1.28
N ASN A 95 12.75 5.00 -1.78
CA ASN A 95 12.06 6.04 -1.05
C ASN A 95 10.57 5.71 -0.94
N ARG A 96 9.95 6.20 0.14
CA ARG A 96 8.50 6.06 0.34
C ARG A 96 7.76 7.14 -0.43
N LEU A 97 6.76 6.74 -1.19
CA LEU A 97 5.86 7.65 -1.91
C LEU A 97 4.60 7.92 -1.08
N LYS A 98 4.23 9.19 -0.99
CA LYS A 98 3.03 9.62 -0.28
C LYS A 98 1.76 9.25 -1.05
N ILE A 99 0.86 8.51 -0.40
CA ILE A 99 -0.42 8.09 -0.96
C ILE A 99 -1.45 9.22 -0.82
N GLY A 100 -1.34 10.23 -1.68
CA GLY A 100 -2.32 11.32 -1.80
C GLY A 100 -2.67 11.99 -0.46
N PRO A 101 -3.90 12.55 -0.34
CA PRO A 101 -4.33 13.24 0.88
C PRO A 101 -4.72 12.29 2.02
N ARG A 102 -4.95 11.01 1.74
CA ARG A 102 -5.33 9.99 2.75
C ARG A 102 -4.14 9.26 3.36
N GLY A 103 -2.93 9.48 2.83
CA GLY A 103 -1.69 8.99 3.42
C GLY A 103 -1.43 9.67 4.76
N ASP A 104 -0.93 8.90 5.71
CA ASP A 104 -0.52 9.40 7.01
C ASP A 104 0.77 10.23 6.92
N ASN A 105 1.34 10.58 8.08
CA ASN A 105 2.54 11.41 8.17
C ASN A 105 3.75 10.80 7.46
N ASP A 106 3.84 9.47 7.40
CA ASP A 106 4.91 8.81 6.67
C ASP A 106 4.55 8.60 5.20
N GLY A 107 3.29 8.84 4.82
CA GLY A 107 2.79 8.69 3.46
C GLY A 107 2.11 7.35 3.18
N ASP A 108 1.94 6.49 4.20
CA ASP A 108 1.26 5.20 4.06
C ASP A 108 -0.25 5.37 4.20
N LEU A 109 -1.02 4.47 3.59
CA LEU A 109 -2.47 4.43 3.72
C LEU A 109 -2.82 3.32 4.72
N GLN A 110 -3.46 3.70 5.82
CA GLN A 110 -4.09 2.77 6.75
C GLN A 110 -5.60 2.97 6.69
N LEU A 111 -6.34 1.92 6.38
CA LEU A 111 -7.79 1.85 6.40
C LEU A 111 -8.26 1.11 7.66
N TRP A 112 -9.38 1.56 8.22
CA TRP A 112 -9.99 0.96 9.41
C TRP A 112 -11.47 0.73 9.19
N THR A 113 -11.97 -0.43 9.61
CA THR A 113 -13.38 -0.80 9.42
C THR A 113 -14.37 0.16 10.03
N PHE A 114 -14.09 0.64 11.24
CA PHE A 114 -14.97 1.59 11.93
C PHE A 114 -14.94 3.00 11.34
N ARG A 115 -13.88 3.37 10.60
CA ARG A 115 -13.67 4.72 10.08
C ARG A 115 -14.00 4.83 8.60
N ASP A 116 -13.63 3.82 7.84
CA ASP A 116 -13.62 3.81 6.38
C ASP A 116 -14.69 2.87 5.80
N GLY A 117 -15.41 2.10 6.65
CA GLY A 117 -16.49 1.20 6.19
C GLY A 117 -16.00 0.01 5.35
N THR A 118 -14.72 -0.34 5.46
CA THR A 118 -14.03 -1.38 4.67
C THR A 118 -13.18 -2.28 5.56
N ASP A 119 -12.72 -3.43 5.08
CA ASP A 119 -11.78 -4.26 5.83
C ASP A 119 -10.51 -3.48 6.21
N CYS A 120 -9.93 -3.80 7.37
CA CYS A 120 -8.70 -3.19 7.83
C CYS A 120 -7.57 -3.53 6.86
N MET A 121 -6.95 -2.51 6.26
CA MET A 121 -5.86 -2.69 5.30
C MET A 121 -4.81 -1.61 5.46
N TYR A 122 -3.56 -2.00 5.20
CA TYR A 122 -2.41 -1.12 5.12
C TYR A 122 -1.82 -1.18 3.72
N LEU A 123 -1.35 -0.05 3.20
CA LEU A 123 -0.64 0.08 1.93
C LEU A 123 0.51 1.09 2.05
N SER A 124 1.69 0.71 1.58
CA SER A 124 2.84 1.58 1.39
C SER A 124 3.36 1.47 -0.05
N LEU A 125 3.75 2.59 -0.65
CA LEU A 125 4.35 2.63 -1.98
C LEU A 125 5.84 2.97 -1.86
N LEU A 126 6.69 2.14 -2.46
CA LEU A 126 8.15 2.25 -2.37
C LEU A 126 8.72 2.37 -3.77
N GLU A 127 9.34 3.52 -4.07
CA GLU A 127 9.95 3.78 -5.37
C GLU A 127 11.46 3.58 -5.29
N ARG A 128 12.01 2.84 -6.27
CA ARG A 128 13.45 2.70 -6.43
C ARG A 128 14.03 3.95 -7.09
N GLN A 129 14.89 4.67 -6.39
CA GLN A 129 15.55 5.90 -6.88
C GLN A 129 16.83 5.64 -7.67
N SER A 130 17.53 4.53 -7.38
CA SER A 130 18.81 4.15 -8.02
C SER A 130 19.11 2.66 -7.97
#